data_AF-A0A480AVP1-F1
#
_entry.id   AF-A0A480AVP1-F1
#
_cell.length_a   1.000
_cell.length_b   1.000
_cell.length_c   1.000
_cell.angle_alpha   90.00
_cell.angle_beta   90.00
_cell.angle_gamma   90.00
#
_symmetry.space_group_name_H-M   'P 1'
#
loop_
_entity.id
_entity.type
_entity.pdbx_description
1 polymer ?
#
loop_
_entity_poly.entity_id
_entity_poly.type
_entity_poly.pdbx_seq_one_letter_code
_entity_poly.pdbx_strand_id
1 'polypeptide(L)'
;MNATQSLIAAIALTAAAAGSAFAQEATPDSWLQGVQSTKTRAEVGAELTAARQSGLTKAWSAGYMEPVRSTALRASVKASTLQAIQSGEQRAINAEVYSHLPAGAVLVGQAAR
;
A
#
# COMPACT_ATOMS: atom_id res chain seq x y z
N MET A 1 -30.22 -15.03 -42.02
CA MET A 1 -29.84 -15.19 -40.60
C MET A 1 -31.12 -15.30 -39.79
N ASN A 2 -31.35 -16.41 -39.10
CA ASN A 2 -32.58 -16.63 -38.31
C ASN A 2 -32.40 -16.07 -36.89
N ALA A 3 -33.51 -15.81 -36.18
CA ALA A 3 -33.50 -15.15 -34.86
C ALA A 3 -32.56 -15.83 -33.84
N THR A 4 -32.39 -17.14 -33.96
CA THR A 4 -31.47 -17.95 -33.16
C THR A 4 -30.01 -17.63 -33.44
N GLN A 5 -29.62 -17.43 -34.71
CA GLN A 5 -28.26 -17.00 -35.07
C GLN A 5 -27.96 -15.58 -34.57
N SER A 6 -28.95 -14.68 -34.61
CA SER A 6 -28.80 -13.31 -34.09
C SER A 6 -28.64 -13.28 -32.57
N LEU A 7 -29.35 -14.15 -31.85
CA LEU A 7 -29.22 -14.28 -30.39
C LEU A 7 -27.84 -14.83 -29.99
N ILE A 8 -27.35 -15.85 -30.70
CA ILE A 8 -26.02 -16.43 -30.44
C ILE A 8 -24.91 -15.39 -30.71
N ALA A 9 -25.03 -14.63 -31.80
CA ALA A 9 -24.08 -13.55 -32.10
C ALA A 9 -24.10 -12.44 -31.02
N ALA A 10 -25.28 -12.07 -30.51
CA ALA A 10 -25.41 -11.08 -29.44
C ALA A 10 -24.80 -11.57 -28.11
N ILE A 11 -24.94 -12.86 -27.79
CA ILE A 11 -24.33 -13.47 -26.59
C ILE A 11 -22.81 -13.56 -26.76
N ALA A 12 -22.31 -13.95 -27.93
CA ALA A 12 -20.87 -14.00 -28.20
C ALA A 12 -20.21 -12.62 -28.11
N LEU A 13 -20.90 -11.57 -28.59
CA LEU A 13 -20.40 -10.19 -28.52
C LEU A 13 -20.36 -9.65 -27.08
N THR A 14 -21.36 -9.98 -26.26
CA THR A 14 -21.40 -9.57 -24.84
C THR A 14 -20.44 -10.37 -23.96
N ALA A 15 -20.22 -11.65 -24.25
CA ALA A 15 -19.23 -12.48 -23.58
C ALA A 15 -17.78 -12.06 -23.88
N ALA A 16 -17.50 -11.63 -25.12
CA ALA A 16 -16.18 -11.11 -25.50
C ALA A 16 -15.86 -9.76 -24.82
N ALA A 17 -16.87 -8.93 -24.56
CA ALA A 17 -16.69 -7.64 -23.88
C ALA A 17 -16.45 -7.79 -22.35
N ALA A 18 -16.93 -8.88 -21.74
CA ALA A 18 -16.82 -9.13 -20.30
C ALA A 18 -15.43 -9.57 -19.81
N GLY A 19 -14.46 -9.78 -20.72
CA GLY A 19 -13.12 -10.30 -20.40
C GLY A 19 -12.02 -9.26 -20.18
N SER A 20 -12.30 -7.96 -20.28
CA SER A 20 -11.28 -6.90 -20.19
C SER A 20 -11.28 -6.18 -18.84
N ALA A 21 -11.34 -6.93 -17.74
CA ALA A 21 -10.89 -6.41 -16.46
C ALA A 21 -9.36 -6.47 -16.46
N PHE A 22 -8.71 -5.46 -17.04
CA PHE A 22 -7.29 -5.23 -16.75
C PHE A 22 -7.22 -4.86 -15.27
N ALA A 23 -6.73 -5.77 -14.43
CA ALA A 23 -6.21 -5.38 -13.14
C ALA A 23 -5.13 -4.35 -13.43
N GLN A 24 -5.39 -3.08 -13.08
CA GLN A 24 -4.36 -2.06 -13.10
C GLN A 24 -3.24 -2.60 -12.22
N GLU A 25 -2.10 -2.93 -12.84
CA GLU A 25 -0.89 -3.32 -12.14
C GLU A 25 -0.64 -2.25 -11.06
N ALA A 26 -0.51 -2.68 -9.81
CA ALA A 26 -0.04 -1.80 -8.74
C ALA A 26 1.20 -1.10 -9.29
N THR A 27 1.21 0.25 -9.29
CA THR A 27 2.33 1.10 -9.73
C THR A 27 3.64 0.33 -9.56
N PRO A 28 4.40 0.03 -10.63
CA PRO A 28 5.60 -0.79 -10.50
C PRO A 28 6.48 -0.20 -9.41
N ASP A 29 6.58 -0.93 -8.31
CA ASP A 29 7.37 -0.58 -7.15
C ASP A 29 8.84 -0.66 -7.59
N SER A 30 9.33 0.42 -8.19
CA SER A 30 10.73 0.54 -8.64
C SER A 30 11.73 0.27 -7.51
N TRP A 31 11.30 0.40 -6.25
CA TRP A 31 12.10 0.04 -5.08
C TRP A 31 12.29 -1.48 -4.91
N LEU A 32 11.38 -2.33 -5.41
CA LEU A 32 11.52 -3.80 -5.37
C LEU A 32 12.38 -4.35 -6.51
N GLN A 33 12.64 -3.57 -7.56
CA GLN A 33 13.39 -4.04 -8.73
C GLN A 33 14.86 -4.37 -8.43
N GLY A 34 15.41 -3.84 -7.33
CA GLY A 34 16.77 -4.14 -6.86
C GLY A 34 16.87 -5.18 -5.74
N VAL A 35 15.74 -5.65 -5.19
CA VAL A 35 15.72 -6.53 -4.02
C VAL A 35 15.62 -7.98 -4.48
N GLN A 36 16.76 -8.65 -4.62
CA GLN A 36 16.82 -10.09 -4.86
C GLN A 36 17.00 -10.84 -3.54
N SER A 37 16.12 -11.79 -3.26
CA SER A 37 16.29 -12.68 -2.11
C SER A 37 17.52 -13.57 -2.34
N THR A 38 18.50 -13.48 -1.45
CA THR A 38 19.67 -14.38 -1.45
C THR A 38 19.36 -15.75 -0.84
N LYS A 39 18.17 -15.94 -0.25
CA LYS A 39 17.76 -17.20 0.40
C LYS A 39 17.20 -18.20 -0.60
N THR A 40 17.62 -19.44 -0.46
CA THR A 40 17.04 -20.60 -1.13
C THR A 40 15.63 -20.88 -0.59
N ARG A 41 14.85 -21.65 -1.36
CA ARG A 41 13.49 -22.05 -0.98
C ARG A 41 13.47 -22.91 0.29
N ALA A 42 14.52 -23.70 0.51
CA ALA A 42 14.65 -24.53 1.70
C ALA A 42 14.85 -23.68 2.96
N GLU A 43 15.72 -22.66 2.88
CA GLU A 43 15.96 -21.73 3.99
C GLU A 43 14.70 -20.93 4.34
N VAL A 44 13.97 -20.44 3.33
CA VAL A 44 12.69 -19.75 3.54
C VAL A 44 11.67 -20.67 4.22
N GLY A 45 11.60 -21.94 3.83
CA GLY A 45 10.70 -22.93 4.44
C GLY A 45 11.05 -23.25 5.90
N ALA A 46 12.34 -23.36 6.20
CA ALA A 46 12.83 -23.58 7.56
C ALA A 46 12.50 -22.38 8.47
N GLU A 47 12.75 -21.17 8.00
CA GLU A 47 12.45 -19.94 8.73
C GLU A 47 10.95 -19.73 8.95
N LEU A 48 10.13 -20.01 7.94
CA LEU A 48 8.68 -19.95 8.08
C LEU A 48 8.17 -20.95 9.13
N THR A 49 8.75 -22.14 9.16
CA THR A 49 8.39 -23.18 10.14
C THR A 49 8.78 -22.75 11.56
N ALA A 50 10.00 -22.24 11.74
CA ALA A 50 10.46 -21.71 13.02
C ALA A 50 9.63 -20.50 13.48
N ALA A 51 9.26 -19.60 12.57
CA ALA A 51 8.41 -18.44 12.84
C ALA A 51 6.99 -18.87 13.29
N ARG A 52 6.44 -19.95 12.70
CA ARG A 52 5.13 -20.49 13.11
C ARG A 52 5.19 -21.11 14.50
N GLN A 53 6.24 -21.87 14.79
CA GLN A 53 6.44 -22.52 16.09
C GLN A 53 6.67 -21.50 17.21
N SER A 54 7.40 -20.42 16.93
CA SER A 54 7.66 -19.32 17.87
C SER A 54 6.52 -18.31 17.97
N GLY A 55 5.48 -18.42 17.14
CA GLY A 55 4.35 -17.49 17.11
C GLY A 55 4.67 -16.13 16.46
N LEU A 56 5.84 -15.98 15.84
CA LEU A 56 6.28 -14.77 15.13
C LEU A 56 5.54 -14.55 13.79
N THR A 57 4.83 -15.55 13.26
CA THR A 57 3.99 -15.37 12.05
C THR A 57 2.66 -14.67 12.31
N LYS A 58 2.35 -14.28 13.54
CA LYS A 58 1.19 -13.44 13.78
C LYS A 58 1.52 -12.05 13.23
N ALA A 59 0.80 -11.59 12.20
CA ALA A 59 0.89 -10.22 11.68
C ALA A 59 0.52 -9.14 12.72
N TRP A 60 0.14 -9.57 13.93
CA TRP A 60 -0.34 -8.81 15.06
C TRP A 60 0.17 -9.53 16.32
N SER A 61 1.26 -9.06 16.91
CA SER A 61 1.61 -9.43 18.29
C SER A 61 0.75 -8.67 19.32
N ALA A 62 -0.03 -7.69 18.88
CA ALA A 62 -0.95 -6.93 19.72
C ALA A 62 -2.32 -7.64 19.77
N GLY A 63 -2.47 -8.57 20.70
CA GLY A 63 -3.81 -8.89 21.20
C GLY A 63 -4.42 -7.60 21.74
N TYR A 64 -5.39 -7.05 21.00
CA TYR A 64 -6.05 -5.76 21.26
C TYR A 64 -5.18 -4.52 20.98
N MET A 65 -5.47 -3.82 19.88
CA MET A 65 -5.20 -2.38 19.80
C MET A 65 -6.41 -1.68 20.38
N GLU A 66 -6.30 -1.16 21.61
CA GLU A 66 -7.33 -0.28 22.17
C GLU A 66 -7.53 0.88 21.18
N PRO A 67 -8.77 1.17 20.75
CA PRO A 67 -9.03 2.34 19.94
C PRO A 67 -8.43 3.56 20.63
N VAL A 68 -7.63 4.36 19.92
CA VAL A 68 -7.14 5.62 20.46
C VAL A 68 -8.35 6.52 20.69
N ARG A 69 -8.80 6.60 21.95
CA ARG A 69 -9.89 7.47 22.37
C ARG A 69 -9.31 8.83 22.70
N SER A 70 -9.38 9.76 21.75
CA SER A 70 -9.06 11.17 22.03
C SER A 70 -10.27 11.84 22.67
N THR A 71 -10.06 12.47 23.83
CA THR A 71 -11.04 13.35 24.49
C THR A 71 -10.81 14.82 24.12
N ALA A 72 -9.88 15.11 23.21
CA ALA A 72 -9.57 16.48 22.82
C ALA A 72 -10.73 17.12 22.06
N LEU A 73 -11.05 18.37 22.42
CA LEU A 73 -12.02 19.17 21.68
C LEU A 73 -11.52 19.41 20.26
N ARG A 74 -12.45 19.40 19.29
CA ARG A 74 -12.12 19.67 17.87
C ARG A 74 -11.40 21.01 17.67
N ALA A 75 -11.73 22.02 18.47
CA ALA A 75 -11.08 23.31 18.44
C ALA A 75 -9.60 23.24 18.88
N SER A 76 -9.31 22.48 19.93
CA SER A 76 -7.94 22.26 20.41
C SER A 76 -7.10 21.53 19.36
N VAL A 77 -7.65 20.46 18.77
CA VAL A 77 -6.98 19.74 17.69
C VAL A 77 -6.63 20.68 16.53
N LYS A 78 -7.57 21.52 16.08
CA LYS A 78 -7.31 22.50 15.02
C LYS A 78 -6.21 23.50 15.40
N ALA A 79 -6.22 24.01 16.62
CA ALA A 79 -5.20 24.95 17.09
C ALA A 79 -3.81 24.31 17.11
N SER A 80 -3.68 23.09 17.65
CA SER A 80 -2.42 22.35 17.67
C SER A 80 -1.93 22.02 16.26
N THR A 81 -2.83 21.61 15.36
CA THR A 81 -2.45 21.37 13.94
C THR A 81 -1.93 22.64 13.28
N LEU A 82 -2.59 23.79 13.49
CA LEU A 82 -2.13 25.07 12.93
C LEU A 82 -0.77 25.46 13.50
N GLN A 83 -0.53 25.25 14.79
CA GLN A 83 0.77 25.49 15.41
C GLN A 83 1.85 24.60 14.79
N ALA A 84 1.59 23.31 14.59
CA ALA A 84 2.53 22.37 13.97
C ALA A 84 2.82 22.67 12.49
N ILE A 85 1.84 23.24 11.79
CA ILE A 85 2.02 23.77 10.43
C ILE A 85 2.95 24.99 10.46
N GLN A 86 2.71 25.93 11.38
CA GLN A 86 3.46 27.18 11.49
C GLN A 86 4.90 26.96 11.97
N SER A 87 5.12 26.04 12.92
CA SER A 87 6.45 25.67 13.41
C SER A 87 7.27 24.89 12.38
N GLY A 88 6.64 24.37 11.32
CA GLY A 88 7.28 23.52 10.33
C GLY A 88 7.44 22.06 10.76
N GLU A 89 6.98 21.70 11.96
CA GLU A 89 7.01 20.34 12.49
C GLU A 89 6.31 19.35 11.55
N GLN A 90 5.15 19.72 11.00
CA GLN A 90 4.45 18.87 10.04
C GLN A 90 5.31 18.59 8.78
N ARG A 91 6.09 19.58 8.33
CA ARG A 91 6.98 19.40 7.16
C ARG A 91 8.16 18.48 7.51
N ALA A 92 8.71 18.62 8.71
CA ALA A 92 9.80 17.75 9.18
C ALA A 92 9.35 16.28 9.27
N ILE A 93 8.21 16.02 9.90
CA ILE A 93 7.62 14.68 10.01
C ILE A 93 7.35 14.08 8.62
N ASN A 94 6.77 14.87 7.71
CA ASN A 94 6.54 14.41 6.34
C ASN A 94 7.84 14.15 5.57
N ALA A 95 8.93 14.83 5.92
CA ALA A 95 10.25 14.61 5.32
C ALA A 95 10.96 13.38 5.89
N GLU A 96 10.69 12.99 7.15
CA GLU A 96 11.27 11.79 7.78
C GLU A 96 10.91 10.50 7.03
N VAL A 97 9.74 10.46 6.38
CA VAL A 97 9.34 9.37 5.46
C VAL A 97 10.43 9.10 4.43
N TYR A 98 11.19 10.12 4.05
CA TYR A 98 12.22 10.07 3.02
C TYR A 98 13.65 10.15 3.57
N SER A 99 13.82 10.10 4.89
CA SER A 99 15.15 10.17 5.55
C SER A 99 16.10 9.04 5.16
N HIS A 100 15.55 7.92 4.66
CA HIS A 100 16.31 6.77 4.20
C HIS A 100 16.75 6.87 2.72
N LEU A 101 16.31 7.91 1.99
CA LEU A 101 16.69 8.10 0.60
C LEU A 101 18.09 8.73 0.49
N PRO A 102 18.90 8.33 -0.51
CA PRO A 102 20.21 8.91 -0.74
C PRO A 102 20.09 10.41 -1.10
N ALA A 103 21.09 11.18 -0.68
CA ALA A 103 21.17 12.62 -0.99
C ALA A 103 21.08 12.84 -2.52
N GLY A 104 20.04 13.56 -2.96
CA GLY A 104 19.79 13.86 -4.37
C GLY A 104 18.60 13.12 -5.01
N ALA A 105 17.89 12.25 -4.26
CA ALA A 105 16.65 11.67 -4.74
C ALA A 105 15.56 12.74 -4.93
N VAL A 106 15.13 12.96 -6.17
CA VAL A 106 14.06 13.91 -6.51
C VAL A 106 12.71 13.26 -6.24
N LEU A 107 11.99 13.79 -5.26
CA LEU A 107 10.66 13.32 -4.91
C LEU A 107 9.61 14.05 -5.74
N VAL A 108 8.86 13.29 -6.54
CA VAL A 108 7.79 13.79 -7.43
C VAL A 108 6.75 14.64 -6.67
N GLY A 109 6.52 14.35 -5.37
CA GLY A 109 5.62 15.13 -4.51
C GLY A 109 6.19 16.46 -3.98
N GLN A 110 7.49 16.72 -4.15
CA GLN A 110 8.14 18.00 -3.78
C GLN A 110 8.37 18.92 -4.99
N ALA A 111 8.24 18.40 -6.21
CA ALA A 111 8.44 19.15 -7.45
C ALA A 111 7.26 20.07 -7.82
N ALA A 112 6.14 19.99 -7.08
CA ALA A 112 4.98 20.85 -7.29
C ALA A 112 4.85 21.86 -6.13
N ARG A 113 5.61 22.96 -6.24
CA ARG A 113 5.24 24.26 -5.68
C ARG A 113 5.57 25.35 -6.67
#